data_AF-A0A2S5E9N4-F1
#
_entry.id   AF-A0A2S5E9N4-F1
#
_cell.length_a   1.000
_cell.length_b   1.000
_cell.length_c   1.000
_cell.angle_alpha   90.00
_cell.angle_beta   90.00
_cell.angle_gamma   90.00
#
_symmetry.space_group_name_H-M   'P 1'
#
loop_
_entity.id
_entity.type
_entity.pdbx_description
1 polymer ?
#
loop_
_entity_poly.entity_id
_entity_poly.type
_entity_poly.pdbx_seq_one_letter_code
_entity_poly.pdbx_strand_id
1 'polypeptide(L)'
;KHNWATDEEVIDYYAIGQSTPGIIAINTATFIGYKLRGTLGGIFATLGMVFPSIVIITIIAIFFEQFQNLQIVQHAFGGIRVVVVALMLNAIINMWKKSIKDYIGIIIFLVSFLVVAFLKLSPVVVVIASFAVGLIIQQNKDDDRK
;
A
#
# COMPACT_ATOMS: atom_id res chain seq x y z
N LYS A 1 22.93 22.17 -0.39
CA LYS A 1 21.91 21.20 0.09
C LYS A 1 21.15 21.90 1.22
N HIS A 2 19.82 22.08 1.14
CA HIS A 2 19.06 22.99 2.03
C HIS A 2 18.88 22.51 3.50
N ASN A 3 19.63 21.50 3.97
CA ASN A 3 19.59 20.94 5.33
C ASN A 3 18.18 20.71 5.91
N TRP A 4 17.26 20.22 5.07
CA TRP A 4 15.88 19.93 5.47
C TRP A 4 15.74 18.65 6.30
N ALA A 5 16.64 17.68 6.08
CA ALA A 5 16.78 16.46 6.87
C ALA A 5 18.20 15.92 6.68
N THR A 6 18.75 15.26 7.70
CA THR A 6 19.96 14.43 7.57
C THR A 6 19.63 13.11 6.87
N ASP A 7 20.65 12.40 6.38
CA ASP A 7 20.43 11.12 5.70
C ASP A 7 19.86 10.06 6.68
N GLU A 8 20.23 10.13 7.97
CA GLU A 8 19.66 9.32 9.05
C GLU A 8 18.18 9.65 9.30
N GLU A 9 17.84 10.94 9.39
CA GLU A 9 16.44 11.37 9.57
C GLU A 9 15.56 10.92 8.39
N VAL A 10 16.07 10.94 7.16
CA VAL A 10 15.33 10.45 5.99
C VAL A 10 15.05 8.95 6.10
N ILE A 11 16.01 8.15 6.58
CA ILE A 11 15.83 6.71 6.78
C ILE A 11 14.79 6.45 7.87
N ASP A 12 14.83 7.19 8.98
CA ASP A 12 13.88 7.06 10.08
C ASP A 12 12.45 7.41 9.62
N TYR A 13 12.27 8.55 8.93
CA TYR A 13 10.95 8.93 8.41
C TYR A 13 10.45 7.98 7.33
N TYR A 14 11.35 7.39 6.54
CA TYR A 14 10.98 6.36 5.58
C TYR A 14 10.47 5.10 6.28
N ALA A 15 11.14 4.65 7.34
CA ALA A 15 10.71 3.49 8.15
C ALA A 15 9.34 3.74 8.80
N ILE A 16 9.12 4.93 9.37
CA ILE A 16 7.82 5.33 9.93
C ILE A 16 6.77 5.40 8.81
N GLY A 17 7.12 5.97 7.65
CA GLY A 17 6.24 6.10 6.50
C GLY A 17 5.82 4.75 5.90
N GLN A 18 6.69 3.74 5.96
CA GLN A 18 6.38 2.36 5.60
C GLN A 18 5.52 1.62 6.63
N SER A 19 5.67 1.97 7.91
CA SER A 19 4.89 1.35 8.99
C SER A 19 3.48 1.92 9.10
N THR A 20 3.29 3.17 8.66
CA THR A 20 2.00 3.88 8.69
C THR A 20 1.17 3.51 7.45
N PRO A 21 -0.16 3.29 7.57
CA PRO A 21 -1.01 3.09 6.41
C PRO A 21 -0.93 4.31 5.47
N GLY A 22 -0.79 4.07 4.17
CA GLY A 22 -0.78 5.13 3.15
C GLY A 22 0.36 5.00 2.14
N ILE A 23 0.58 6.09 1.40
CA ILE A 23 1.65 6.16 0.39
C ILE A 23 2.94 6.58 1.11
N ILE A 24 3.94 5.70 1.10
CA ILE A 24 5.22 5.89 1.82
C ILE A 24 5.84 7.26 1.54
N ALA A 25 5.85 7.68 0.27
CA ALA A 25 6.38 8.98 -0.12
C ALA A 25 5.65 10.15 0.57
N ILE A 26 4.30 10.13 0.56
CA ILE A 26 3.48 11.18 1.19
C ILE A 26 3.79 11.22 2.69
N ASN A 27 3.69 10.07 3.37
CA ASN A 27 3.93 9.98 4.80
C ASN A 27 5.33 10.51 5.16
N THR A 28 6.37 10.11 4.42
CA THR A 28 7.74 10.56 4.64
C THR A 28 7.86 12.09 4.50
N ALA A 29 7.29 12.68 3.46
CA ALA A 29 7.33 14.15 3.29
C ALA A 29 6.51 14.87 4.35
N THR A 30 5.37 14.32 4.77
CA THR A 30 4.56 14.86 5.87
C THR A 30 5.39 14.93 7.16
N PHE A 31 6.13 13.87 7.50
CA PHE A 31 6.97 13.86 8.71
C PHE A 31 8.15 14.82 8.62
N ILE A 32 8.82 14.89 7.46
CA ILE A 32 9.90 15.87 7.23
C ILE A 32 9.35 17.31 7.34
N GLY A 33 8.20 17.59 6.72
CA GLY A 33 7.54 18.88 6.83
C GLY A 33 7.13 19.21 8.27
N TYR A 34 6.64 18.21 8.99
CA TYR A 34 6.26 18.34 10.40
C TYR A 34 7.47 18.66 11.29
N LYS A 35 8.61 18.02 11.03
CA LYS A 35 9.86 18.33 11.74
C LYS A 35 10.31 19.77 11.54
N LEU A 36 10.17 20.29 10.32
CA LEU A 36 10.64 21.63 9.96
C LEU A 36 9.77 22.77 10.50
N ARG A 37 8.44 22.64 10.45
CA ARG A 37 7.51 23.72 10.83
C ARG A 37 6.25 23.23 11.56
N GLY A 38 6.33 22.11 12.27
CA GLY A 38 5.20 21.54 13.01
C GLY A 38 4.03 21.19 12.09
N THR A 39 2.81 21.27 12.63
CA THR A 39 1.58 20.89 11.91
C THR A 39 1.43 21.57 10.55
N LEU A 40 1.72 22.88 10.46
CA LEU A 40 1.66 23.62 9.20
C LEU A 40 2.66 23.09 8.17
N GLY A 41 3.89 22.80 8.60
CA GLY A 41 4.90 22.22 7.71
C GLY A 41 4.48 20.86 7.15
N GLY A 42 3.88 20.00 7.99
CA GLY A 42 3.34 18.71 7.54
C GLY A 42 2.20 18.85 6.53
N ILE A 43 1.28 19.79 6.76
CA ILE A 43 0.16 20.08 5.84
C ILE A 43 0.70 20.55 4.49
N PHE A 44 1.57 21.56 4.47
CA PHE A 44 2.12 22.10 3.21
C PHE A 44 3.01 21.11 2.47
N ALA A 45 3.77 20.26 3.17
CA ALA A 45 4.55 19.21 2.53
C ALA A 45 3.66 18.15 1.86
N THR A 46 2.58 17.75 2.55
CA THR A 46 1.58 16.82 2.01
C THR A 46 0.89 17.40 0.78
N LEU A 47 0.37 18.64 0.90
CA LEU A 47 -0.27 19.33 -0.20
C LEU A 47 0.68 19.52 -1.37
N GLY A 48 1.92 19.93 -1.12
CA GLY A 48 2.95 20.07 -2.15
C GLY A 48 3.23 18.79 -2.91
N MET A 49 3.18 17.62 -2.25
CA MET A 49 3.36 16.33 -2.92
C MET A 49 2.15 15.96 -3.80
N VAL A 50 0.93 16.17 -3.31
CA VAL A 50 -0.29 15.73 -4.01
C VAL A 50 -0.72 16.73 -5.10
N PHE A 51 -0.43 18.02 -4.91
CA PHE A 51 -0.77 19.11 -5.82
C PHE A 51 -0.40 18.86 -7.28
N PRO A 52 0.85 18.49 -7.66
CA PRO A 52 1.20 18.28 -9.07
C PRO A 52 0.35 17.16 -9.70
N SER A 53 0.07 16.09 -8.96
CA SER A 53 -0.77 14.99 -9.45
C SER A 53 -2.21 15.45 -9.70
N ILE A 54 -2.78 16.23 -8.77
CA ILE A 54 -4.13 16.81 -8.93
C ILE A 54 -4.19 17.71 -10.17
N VAL A 55 -3.21 18.61 -10.33
CA VAL A 55 -3.19 19.54 -11.47
C VAL A 55 -3.12 18.79 -12.79
N ILE A 56 -2.19 17.83 -12.92
CA ILE A 56 -2.01 17.05 -14.15
C ILE A 56 -3.27 16.25 -14.47
N ILE A 57 -3.84 15.54 -13.50
CA ILE A 57 -5.04 14.72 -13.71
C ILE A 57 -6.24 15.60 -14.08
N THR A 58 -6.40 16.74 -13.43
CA THR A 58 -7.51 17.68 -13.72
C THR A 58 -7.40 18.21 -15.16
N ILE A 59 -6.20 18.60 -15.59
CA ILE A 59 -5.98 19.05 -16.97
C ILE A 59 -6.34 17.93 -17.95
N ILE A 60 -5.84 16.71 -17.73
CA ILE A 60 -6.15 15.57 -18.59
C ILE A 60 -7.65 15.31 -18.62
N ALA A 61 -8.34 15.34 -17.48
CA ALA A 61 -9.78 15.09 -17.39
C ALA A 61 -10.61 16.09 -18.20
N ILE A 62 -10.26 17.38 -18.16
CA ILE A 62 -10.95 18.44 -18.93
C ILE A 62 -10.87 18.15 -20.44
N PHE A 63 -9.71 17.77 -20.95
CA PHE A 63 -9.56 17.44 -22.37
C PHE A 63 -10.12 16.07 -22.71
N PHE A 64 -10.14 15.14 -21.76
CA PHE A 64 -10.61 13.77 -21.97
C PHE A 64 -12.10 13.71 -22.32
N GLU A 65 -12.94 14.56 -21.72
CA GLU A 65 -14.38 14.57 -21.99
C GLU A 65 -14.73 14.75 -23.48
N GLN A 66 -13.86 15.43 -24.23
CA GLN A 66 -14.02 15.70 -25.66
C GLN A 66 -13.78 14.46 -26.53
N PHE A 67 -12.94 13.52 -26.08
CA PHE A 67 -12.48 12.39 -26.90
C PHE A 67 -12.84 11.01 -26.34
N GLN A 68 -13.43 10.93 -25.15
CA GLN A 68 -13.80 9.66 -24.49
C GLN A 68 -14.73 8.75 -25.32
N ASN A 69 -15.50 9.33 -26.24
CA ASN A 69 -16.45 8.60 -27.09
C ASN A 69 -15.77 7.94 -28.31
N LEU A 70 -14.50 8.25 -28.58
CA LEU A 70 -13.77 7.59 -29.66
C LEU A 70 -13.50 6.12 -29.30
N GLN A 71 -13.84 5.21 -30.21
CA GLN A 71 -13.65 3.77 -30.02
C GLN A 71 -12.18 3.41 -29.67
N ILE A 72 -11.21 4.08 -30.30
CA ILE A 72 -9.79 3.89 -30.02
C ILE A 72 -9.47 4.17 -28.54
N VAL A 73 -10.05 5.22 -27.96
CA VAL A 73 -9.85 5.59 -26.56
C VAL A 73 -10.46 4.52 -25.66
N GLN A 74 -11.67 4.07 -25.93
CA GLN A 74 -12.31 3.00 -25.15
C GLN A 74 -11.50 1.69 -25.18
N HIS A 75 -10.97 1.31 -26.35
CA HIS A 75 -10.08 0.15 -26.47
C HIS A 75 -8.76 0.33 -25.69
N ALA A 76 -8.18 1.53 -25.71
CA ALA A 76 -7.00 1.84 -24.91
C ALA A 76 -7.26 1.68 -23.41
N PHE A 77 -8.39 2.17 -22.90
CA PHE A 77 -8.80 1.95 -21.50
C PHE A 77 -9.05 0.48 -21.16
N GLY A 78 -9.58 -0.29 -22.12
CA GLY A 78 -9.65 -1.75 -22.02
C GLY A 78 -8.27 -2.37 -21.81
N GLY A 79 -7.27 -1.96 -22.60
CA GLY A 79 -5.88 -2.38 -22.44
C GLY A 79 -5.28 -1.98 -21.10
N ILE A 80 -5.48 -0.73 -20.66
CA ILE A 80 -5.03 -0.24 -19.35
C ILE A 80 -5.62 -1.10 -18.22
N ARG A 81 -6.90 -1.47 -18.30
CA ARG A 81 -7.55 -2.32 -17.29
C ARG A 81 -6.85 -3.68 -17.17
N VAL A 82 -6.48 -4.29 -18.29
CA VAL A 82 -5.73 -5.56 -18.30
C VAL A 82 -4.35 -5.39 -17.67
N VAL A 83 -3.64 -4.32 -18.00
CA VAL A 83 -2.32 -4.01 -17.42
C VAL A 83 -2.41 -3.81 -15.91
N VAL A 84 -3.43 -3.09 -15.43
CA VAL A 84 -3.65 -2.87 -13.99
C VAL A 84 -3.85 -4.20 -13.26
N VAL A 85 -4.64 -5.12 -13.82
CA VAL A 85 -4.82 -6.47 -13.25
C VAL A 85 -3.48 -7.23 -13.22
N ALA A 86 -2.67 -7.14 -14.28
CA ALA A 86 -1.35 -7.77 -14.32
C ALA A 86 -0.39 -7.19 -13.26
N LEU A 87 -0.41 -5.87 -13.06
CA LEU A 87 0.39 -5.20 -12.01
C LEU A 87 -0.07 -5.61 -10.61
N MET A 88 -1.39 -5.69 -10.38
CA MET A 88 -1.94 -6.20 -9.12
C MET A 88 -1.51 -7.65 -8.87
N LEU A 89 -1.60 -8.52 -9.87
CA LEU A 89 -1.17 -9.91 -9.77
C LEU A 89 0.32 -10.00 -9.43
N ASN A 90 1.17 -9.21 -10.09
CA ASN A 90 2.60 -9.15 -9.79
C ASN A 90 2.86 -8.70 -8.34
N ALA A 91 2.15 -7.68 -7.86
CA ALA A 91 2.24 -7.26 -6.46
C ALA A 91 1.85 -8.38 -5.48
N ILE A 92 0.76 -9.11 -5.77
CA ILE A 92 0.31 -10.25 -4.96
C ILE A 92 1.36 -11.37 -4.95
N ILE A 93 1.92 -11.73 -6.11
CA ILE A 93 2.96 -12.76 -6.23
C ILE A 93 4.22 -12.37 -5.45
N ASN A 94 4.65 -11.12 -5.54
CA ASN A 94 5.82 -10.63 -4.81
C ASN A 94 5.58 -10.64 -3.29
N MET A 95 4.36 -10.28 -2.86
CA MET A 95 3.97 -10.35 -1.46
C MET A 95 3.91 -11.80 -0.97
N TRP A 96 3.33 -12.71 -1.76
CA TRP A 96 3.28 -14.15 -1.48
C TRP A 96 4.67 -14.71 -1.22
N LYS A 97 5.60 -14.51 -2.15
CA LYS A 97 6.98 -15.03 -2.05
C LYS A 97 7.72 -14.52 -0.81
N LYS A 98 7.41 -13.30 -0.36
CA LYS A 98 8.00 -12.73 0.85
C LYS A 98 7.34 -13.23 2.14
N SER A 99 6.03 -13.37 2.15
CA SER A 99 5.24 -13.63 3.36
C SER A 99 5.02 -15.11 3.65
N ILE A 100 4.89 -15.98 2.63
CA ILE A 100 4.55 -17.40 2.81
C ILE A 100 5.77 -18.25 2.50
N LYS A 101 6.45 -18.71 3.55
CA LYS A 101 7.66 -19.54 3.46
C LYS A 101 7.48 -20.96 4.01
N ASP A 102 6.49 -21.16 4.87
CA ASP A 102 6.28 -22.41 5.61
C ASP A 102 4.92 -23.04 5.27
N TYR A 103 4.82 -24.37 5.47
CA TYR A 103 3.57 -25.12 5.31
C TYR A 103 2.40 -24.54 6.12
N ILE A 104 2.66 -24.07 7.35
CA ILE A 104 1.65 -23.43 8.21
C ILE A 104 1.14 -22.13 7.56
N GLY A 105 2.03 -21.34 6.94
CA GLY A 105 1.65 -20.10 6.24
C GLY A 105 0.75 -20.38 5.03
N ILE A 106 0.98 -21.49 4.31
CA ILE A 106 0.13 -21.91 3.19
C ILE A 106 -1.27 -22.28 3.68
N ILE A 107 -1.37 -23.00 4.80
CA ILE A 107 -2.65 -23.40 5.40
C ILE A 107 -3.44 -22.16 5.84
N ILE A 108 -2.80 -21.24 6.58
CA ILE A 108 -3.44 -19.99 7.02
C ILE A 108 -3.91 -19.18 5.81
N PHE A 109 -3.09 -19.06 4.76
CA PHE A 109 -3.50 -18.38 3.53
C PHE A 109 -4.75 -19.01 2.91
N LEU A 110 -4.76 -20.32 2.70
CA LEU A 110 -5.87 -21.01 2.02
C LEU A 110 -7.17 -20.89 2.82
N VAL A 111 -7.09 -21.10 4.13
CA VAL A 111 -8.25 -20.97 5.03
C VAL A 111 -8.77 -19.54 5.00
N SER A 112 -7.90 -18.53 5.17
CA SER A 112 -8.30 -17.13 5.17
C SER A 112 -8.85 -16.68 3.81
N PHE A 113 -8.29 -17.17 2.71
CA PHE A 113 -8.80 -16.91 1.36
C PHE A 113 -10.20 -17.49 1.17
N LEU A 114 -10.43 -18.76 1.55
CA LEU A 114 -11.75 -19.39 1.45
C LEU A 114 -12.78 -18.68 2.32
N VAL A 115 -12.40 -18.29 3.54
CA VAL A 115 -13.29 -17.56 4.46
C VAL A 115 -13.71 -16.22 3.86
N VAL A 116 -12.78 -15.42 3.33
CA VAL A 116 -13.12 -14.13 2.72
C VAL A 116 -13.91 -14.32 1.42
N ALA A 117 -13.52 -15.27 0.57
CA ALA A 117 -14.14 -15.50 -0.73
C ALA A 117 -15.60 -15.98 -0.63
N PHE A 118 -15.91 -16.84 0.35
CA PHE A 118 -17.23 -17.47 0.46
C PHE A 118 -18.11 -16.90 1.57
N LEU A 119 -17.56 -16.52 2.72
CA LEU A 119 -18.36 -16.10 3.88
C LEU A 119 -18.66 -14.60 3.93
N LYS A 120 -18.23 -13.80 2.94
CA LYS A 120 -18.46 -12.34 2.87
C LYS A 120 -18.07 -11.59 4.17
N LEU A 121 -17.21 -12.18 4.99
CA LEU A 121 -16.74 -11.59 6.23
C LEU A 121 -15.80 -10.43 5.91
N SER A 122 -15.81 -9.43 6.79
CA SER A 122 -14.88 -8.31 6.67
C SER A 122 -13.44 -8.84 6.67
N PRO A 123 -12.62 -8.51 5.65
CA PRO A 123 -11.23 -8.93 5.60
C PRO A 123 -10.43 -8.54 6.85
N VAL A 124 -10.80 -7.42 7.48
CA VAL A 124 -10.17 -6.95 8.72
C VAL A 124 -10.29 -7.97 9.85
N VAL A 125 -11.47 -8.57 10.02
CA VAL A 125 -11.72 -9.59 11.06
C VAL A 125 -10.89 -10.84 10.79
N VAL A 126 -10.83 -11.27 9.52
CA VAL A 126 -10.05 -12.44 9.12
C VAL A 126 -8.56 -12.22 9.34
N VAL A 127 -8.04 -11.01 9.08
CA VAL A 127 -6.65 -10.65 9.35
C VAL A 127 -6.34 -10.74 10.84
N ILE A 128 -7.18 -10.16 11.70
CA ILE A 128 -6.99 -10.20 13.17
C ILE A 128 -7.02 -11.65 13.68
N ALA A 129 -7.97 -12.46 13.20
CA ALA A 129 -8.07 -13.87 13.58
C ALA A 129 -6.85 -14.68 13.11
N SER A 130 -6.40 -14.47 11.86
CA SER A 130 -5.22 -15.14 11.30
C SER A 130 -3.95 -14.78 12.07
N PHE A 131 -3.83 -13.52 12.50
CA PHE A 131 -2.72 -13.06 13.33
C PHE A 131 -2.72 -13.73 14.70
N ALA A 132 -3.87 -13.78 15.38
CA ALA A 132 -4.00 -14.45 16.67
C ALA A 132 -3.66 -15.96 16.58
N VAL A 133 -4.17 -16.65 15.57
CA VAL A 133 -3.85 -18.07 15.30
C VAL A 133 -2.36 -18.25 15.04
N GLY A 134 -1.74 -17.36 14.25
CA GLY A 134 -0.31 -17.38 13.99
C GLY A 134 0.54 -17.27 15.26
N LEU A 135 0.18 -16.37 16.17
CA LEU A 135 0.89 -16.21 17.45
C LEU A 135 0.80 -17.44 18.35
N ILE A 136 -0.39 -18.05 18.46
CA ILE A 136 -0.59 -19.26 19.28
C ILE A 136 0.26 -20.42 18.75
N ILE A 137 0.26 -20.62 17.43
CA ILE A 137 1.06 -21.69 16.82
C ILE A 137 2.56 -21.45 17.00
N GLN A 138 3.00 -20.19 16.92
CA GLN A 138 4.40 -19.85 17.10
C GLN A 138 4.87 -20.04 18.55
N GLN A 139 4.04 -19.68 19.53
CA GLN A 139 4.33 -19.91 20.96
C GLN A 139 4.49 -21.39 21.29
N ASN A 140 3.56 -22.24 20.84
CA ASN A 140 3.66 -23.69 21.07
C ASN A 140 4.93 -24.30 20.46
N LYS A 141 5.34 -23.79 19.29
CA LYS A 141 6.54 -24.28 18.60
C LYS A 141 7.84 -23.85 19.28
N ASP A 142 7.84 -22.75 20.03
CA ASP A 142 8.98 -22.31 20.86
C ASP A 142 9.03 -23.06 22.20
N ASP A 143 7.89 -23.48 22.76
CA ASP A 143 7.84 -24.31 23.97
C ASP A 143 8.25 -25.77 23.71
N ASP A 144 7.88 -26.37 22.57
CA ASP A 144 8.32 -27.72 22.17
C ASP A 144 9.83 -27.79 21.85
N ARG A 145 10.50 -26.64 21.69
CA ARG A 145 11.92 -26.55 21.31
C ARG A 145 12.85 -26.29 22.51
N LYS A 146 12.29 -26.08 23.70
CA LYS A 146 13.02 -26.02 24.98
C LYS A 146 13.07 -27.38 25.65
#